data_AF-A0A2V8QM54-F1
#
_entry.id   AF-A0A2V8QM54-F1
#
_cell.length_a   1.000
_cell.length_b   1.000
_cell.length_c   1.000
_cell.angle_alpha   90.00
_cell.angle_beta   90.00
_cell.angle_gamma   90.00
#
_symmetry.space_group_name_H-M   'P 1'
#
loop_
_entity.id
_entity.type
_entity.pdbx_description
1 polymer ?
#
loop_
_entity_poly.entity_id
_entity_poly.type
_entity_poly.pdbx_seq_one_letter_code
_entity_poly.pdbx_strand_id
1 'polypeptide(L)'
;MSEHIVPVRVYMTIFLVLLVGTALTVLAAFHDFTYHIGGREINLNTIIAMTIAVTKATFVVLYFMHVRYSSRLVWVIVTSALFWMAILFALTFSDYWTRDWLPVGF
;
A
#
# COMPACT_ATOMS: atom_id res chain seq x y z
N MET A 1 -34.46 -8.93 11.31
CA MET A 1 -33.70 -8.33 10.21
C MET A 1 -32.75 -9.39 9.70
N SER A 2 -32.95 -9.90 8.49
CA SER A 2 -32.00 -10.81 7.84
C SER A 2 -30.75 -10.01 7.49
N GLU A 3 -29.76 -10.09 8.36
CA GLU A 3 -28.44 -9.49 8.19
C GLU A 3 -27.83 -10.01 6.90
N HIS A 4 -27.42 -9.12 6.01
CA HIS A 4 -26.75 -9.49 4.77
C HIS A 4 -25.31 -9.90 5.10
N ILE A 5 -25.16 -11.13 5.58
CA ILE A 5 -23.87 -11.73 5.86
C ILE A 5 -23.25 -12.06 4.49
N VAL A 6 -22.14 -11.42 4.15
CA VAL A 6 -21.40 -11.70 2.92
C VAL A 6 -21.07 -13.20 2.89
N PRO A 7 -21.35 -13.92 1.79
CA PRO A 7 -21.20 -15.36 1.76
C PRO A 7 -19.75 -15.77 2.04
N VAL A 8 -19.58 -16.83 2.85
CA VAL A 8 -18.27 -17.35 3.30
C VAL A 8 -17.29 -17.58 2.15
N ARG A 9 -17.83 -17.94 0.97
CA ARG A 9 -17.05 -18.14 -0.26
C ARG A 9 -16.24 -16.90 -0.65
N VAL A 10 -16.75 -15.68 -0.43
CA VAL A 10 -16.03 -14.43 -0.72
C VAL A 10 -14.79 -14.34 0.15
N TYR A 11 -14.93 -14.47 1.48
CA TYR A 11 -13.79 -14.43 2.40
C TYR A 11 -12.74 -15.48 2.09
N MET A 12 -13.15 -16.72 1.80
CA MET A 12 -12.22 -17.79 1.45
C MET A 12 -11.46 -17.49 0.15
N THR A 13 -12.13 -16.89 -0.84
CA THR A 13 -11.50 -16.52 -2.11
C THR A 13 -10.43 -15.43 -1.89
N ILE A 14 -10.76 -14.38 -1.13
CA ILE A 14 -9.82 -13.29 -0.85
C ILE A 14 -8.68 -13.75 0.05
N PHE A 15 -8.96 -14.64 1.01
CA PHE A 15 -7.93 -15.26 1.82
C PHE A 15 -6.88 -15.98 0.94
N LEU A 16 -7.32 -16.74 -0.06
CA LEU A 16 -6.40 -17.36 -1.02
C LEU A 16 -5.63 -16.34 -1.86
N VAL A 17 -6.29 -15.27 -2.32
CA VAL A 17 -5.61 -14.17 -3.04
C VAL A 17 -4.52 -13.53 -2.16
N LEU A 18 -4.78 -13.32 -0.87
CA LEU A 18 -3.80 -12.75 0.05
C LEU A 18 -2.66 -13.73 0.38
N LEU A 19 -2.95 -15.04 0.42
CA LEU A 19 -1.92 -16.08 0.54
C LEU A 19 -0.98 -16.05 -0.67
N VAL A 20 -1.53 -15.98 -1.88
CA VAL A 20 -0.74 -15.83 -3.11
C VAL A 20 0.08 -14.55 -3.07
N GLY A 21 -0.52 -13.42 -2.68
CA GLY A 21 0.22 -12.15 -2.52
C GLY A 21 1.37 -12.26 -1.52
N THR A 22 1.21 -13.07 -0.46
CA THR A 22 2.26 -13.32 0.54
C THR A 22 3.37 -14.19 -0.01
N ALA A 23 3.03 -15.26 -0.73
CA ALA A 23 4.00 -16.08 -1.44
C ALA A 23 4.79 -15.25 -2.45
N LEU A 24 4.14 -14.36 -3.20
CA LEU A 24 4.79 -13.45 -4.14
C LEU A 24 5.77 -12.50 -3.45
N THR A 25 5.43 -11.92 -2.29
CA THR A 25 6.40 -11.12 -1.52
C THR A 25 7.61 -11.92 -1.06
N VAL A 26 7.40 -13.17 -0.63
CA VAL A 26 8.51 -14.04 -0.18
C VAL A 26 9.41 -14.41 -1.36
N LEU A 27 8.83 -14.79 -2.50
CA LEU A 27 9.59 -15.07 -3.72
C LEU A 27 10.35 -13.84 -4.20
N ALA A 28 9.70 -12.67 -4.20
CA ALA A 28 10.34 -11.41 -4.55
C ALA A 28 11.48 -11.04 -3.59
N ALA A 29 11.45 -11.47 -2.33
CA ALA A 29 12.54 -11.25 -1.38
C ALA A 29 13.77 -12.13 -1.65
N PHE A 30 13.61 -13.28 -2.31
CA PHE A 30 14.72 -14.14 -2.70
C PHE A 30 15.36 -13.75 -4.05
N HIS A 31 14.75 -12.85 -4.80
CA HIS A 31 15.24 -12.39 -6.10
C HIS A 31 15.62 -10.91 -6.04
N ASP A 32 16.86 -10.60 -6.41
CA ASP A 32 17.28 -9.22 -6.60
C ASP A 32 16.88 -8.72 -7.99
N PHE A 33 16.02 -7.69 -8.01
CA PHE A 33 15.56 -6.98 -9.22
C PHE A 33 16.36 -5.70 -9.46
N THR A 34 17.68 -5.80 -9.31
CA THR A 34 18.60 -4.70 -9.65
C THR A 34 18.86 -4.72 -11.15
N TYR A 35 18.63 -3.58 -11.80
CA TYR A 35 18.88 -3.43 -13.23
C TYR A 35 19.98 -2.42 -13.50
N HIS A 36 20.86 -2.75 -14.45
CA HIS A 36 21.91 -1.87 -14.95
C HIS A 36 21.53 -1.36 -16.33
N ILE A 37 21.23 -0.07 -16.45
CA ILE A 37 21.02 0.60 -17.74
C ILE A 37 22.02 1.75 -17.85
N GLY A 38 22.91 1.66 -18.85
CA GLY A 38 23.77 2.78 -19.26
C GLY A 38 24.58 3.43 -18.14
N GLY A 39 25.11 2.65 -17.19
CA GLY A 39 25.98 3.13 -16.11
C GLY A 39 25.27 3.58 -14.81
N ARG A 40 23.93 3.56 -14.74
CA ARG A 40 23.19 3.75 -13.48
C ARG A 40 22.65 2.42 -12.96
N GLU A 41 22.86 2.16 -11.67
CA GLU A 41 22.19 1.10 -10.94
C GLU A 41 20.81 1.60 -10.49
N ILE A 42 19.77 0.83 -10.76
CA ILE A 42 18.45 1.13 -10.24
C ILE A 42 17.88 -0.12 -9.57
N ASN A 43 17.52 0.05 -8.30
CA ASN A 43 16.99 -1.02 -7.47
C ASN A 43 15.46 -0.96 -7.47
N LEU A 44 14.81 -1.97 -8.07
CA LEU A 44 13.35 -2.06 -8.12
C LEU A 44 12.74 -2.85 -6.96
N ASN A 45 13.54 -3.45 -6.08
CA ASN A 45 13.02 -4.34 -5.02
C ASN A 45 12.00 -3.61 -4.15
N THR A 46 12.33 -2.40 -3.71
CA THR A 46 11.44 -1.60 -2.85
C THR A 46 10.13 -1.25 -3.57
N ILE A 47 10.21 -0.89 -4.86
CA ILE A 47 9.02 -0.53 -5.65
C ILE A 47 8.11 -1.74 -5.82
N ILE A 48 8.69 -2.91 -6.13
CA ILE A 48 7.96 -4.17 -6.28
C ILE A 48 7.32 -4.57 -4.95
N ALA A 49 8.09 -4.57 -3.85
CA ALA A 49 7.61 -4.92 -2.53
C ALA A 49 6.45 -4.00 -2.07
N MET A 50 6.61 -2.68 -2.24
CA MET A 50 5.56 -1.70 -1.90
C MET A 50 4.31 -1.88 -2.77
N THR A 51 4.46 -2.19 -4.05
CA THR A 51 3.33 -2.43 -4.96
C THR A 51 2.51 -3.64 -4.52
N ILE A 52 3.18 -4.75 -4.17
CA ILE A 52 2.50 -5.94 -3.65
C ILE A 52 1.83 -5.64 -2.29
N ALA A 53 2.50 -4.89 -1.41
CA ALA A 53 1.98 -4.51 -0.10
C ALA A 53 0.70 -3.66 -0.21
N VAL A 54 0.70 -2.61 -1.05
CA VAL A 54 -0.48 -1.74 -1.28
C VAL A 54 -1.63 -2.52 -1.91
N THR A 55 -1.33 -3.42 -2.84
CA THR A 55 -2.34 -4.28 -3.46
C THR A 55 -3.01 -5.17 -2.41
N LYS A 56 -2.24 -5.85 -1.55
CA LYS A 56 -2.78 -6.65 -0.44
C LYS A 56 -3.62 -5.80 0.53
N ALA A 57 -3.11 -4.65 0.96
CA ALA A 57 -3.82 -3.76 1.87
C ALA A 57 -5.18 -3.35 1.29
N THR A 58 -5.23 -3.05 -0.01
CA THR A 58 -6.48 -2.69 -0.71
C THR A 58 -7.51 -3.82 -0.67
N PHE A 59 -7.10 -5.08 -0.91
CA PHE A 59 -8.00 -6.23 -0.79
C PHE A 59 -8.54 -6.41 0.63
N VAL A 60 -7.70 -6.23 1.65
CA VAL A 60 -8.10 -6.30 3.06
C VAL A 60 -9.16 -5.24 3.38
N VAL A 61 -8.91 -3.98 3.01
CA VAL A 61 -9.84 -2.87 3.28
C VAL A 61 -11.17 -3.06 2.54
N LEU A 62 -11.14 -3.43 1.26
CA LEU A 62 -12.36 -3.54 0.47
C LEU A 62 -13.28 -4.67 0.96
N TYR A 63 -12.71 -5.81 1.33
CA TYR A 63 -13.51 -7.01 1.57
C TYR A 63 -13.53 -7.51 3.01
N PHE A 64 -12.40 -7.53 3.74
CA PHE A 64 -12.43 -7.94 5.15
C PHE A 64 -12.99 -6.83 6.04
N MET A 65 -12.65 -5.57 5.75
CA MET A 65 -13.23 -4.42 6.47
C MET A 65 -14.59 -3.98 5.91
N HIS A 66 -15.14 -4.70 4.93
CA HIS A 66 -16.46 -4.43 4.33
C HIS A 66 -16.66 -3.01 3.80
N VAL A 67 -15.58 -2.29 3.49
CA VAL A 67 -15.69 -0.91 2.99
C VAL A 67 -16.46 -0.89 1.68
N ARG A 68 -16.26 -1.89 0.80
CA ARG A 68 -17.01 -2.01 -0.46
C ARG A 68 -18.53 -2.09 -0.26
N TYR A 69 -18.99 -2.71 0.83
CA TYR A 69 -20.42 -2.93 1.12
C TYR A 69 -20.99 -1.87 2.07
N SER A 70 -20.14 -0.99 2.60
CA SER A 70 -20.53 0.04 3.55
C SER A 70 -21.22 1.23 2.87
N SER A 71 -21.85 2.08 3.68
CA SER A 71 -22.49 3.30 3.19
C SER A 71 -21.50 4.27 2.55
N ARG A 72 -22.01 5.20 1.72
CA ARG A 72 -21.18 6.23 1.07
C ARG A 72 -20.42 7.11 2.08
N LEU A 73 -20.96 7.28 3.29
CA LEU A 73 -20.29 8.01 4.36
C LEU A 73 -18.96 7.36 4.76
N VAL A 74 -18.93 6.03 4.88
CA VAL A 74 -17.70 5.29 5.21
C VAL A 74 -16.65 5.46 4.10
N TRP A 75 -17.07 5.42 2.84
CA TRP A 75 -16.17 5.66 1.71
C TRP A 75 -15.51 7.04 1.77
N VAL A 76 -16.30 8.09 2.06
CA VAL A 76 -15.77 9.46 2.22
C VAL A 76 -14.77 9.53 3.36
N ILE A 77 -15.08 8.92 4.52
CA ILE A 77 -14.17 8.92 5.66
C ILE A 77 -12.85 8.21 5.33
N VAL A 78 -12.90 7.05 4.67
CA VAL A 78 -11.70 6.29 4.29
C VAL A 78 -10.83 7.08 3.31
N THR A 79 -11.43 7.69 2.28
CA THR A 79 -10.66 8.52 1.33
C THR A 79 -10.13 9.80 1.99
N SER A 80 -10.89 10.44 2.87
CA SER A 80 -10.41 11.58 3.67
C SER A 80 -9.23 11.20 4.56
N ALA A 81 -9.26 10.01 5.20
CA ALA A 81 -8.15 9.53 6.03
C ALA A 81 -6.89 9.27 5.20
N LEU A 82 -7.02 8.65 4.02
CA LEU A 82 -5.90 8.45 3.10
C LEU A 82 -5.35 9.77 2.55
N PHE A 83 -6.23 10.71 2.22
CA PHE A 83 -5.85 12.05 1.78
C PHE A 83 -5.10 12.81 2.88
N TRP A 84 -5.58 12.74 4.12
CA TRP A 84 -4.91 13.33 5.27
C TRP A 84 -3.53 12.73 5.52
N MET A 85 -3.40 11.40 5.45
CA MET A 85 -2.11 10.70 5.55
C MET A 85 -1.15 11.16 4.44
N ALA A 86 -1.63 11.32 3.21
CA ALA A 86 -0.82 11.81 2.09
C ALA A 86 -0.29 13.23 2.35
N ILE A 87 -1.10 14.13 2.95
CA ILE A 87 -0.65 15.46 3.36
C ILE A 87 0.48 15.35 4.40
N LEU A 88 0.29 14.54 5.44
CA LEU A 88 1.31 14.37 6.49
C LEU A 88 2.63 13.85 5.91
N PHE A 89 2.58 12.86 5.01
CA PHE A 89 3.77 12.34 4.35
C PHE A 89 4.42 13.39 3.44
N ALA A 90 3.65 14.10 2.61
CA ALA A 90 4.17 15.13 1.72
C ALA A 90 4.89 16.24 2.49
N LEU A 91 4.27 16.74 3.57
CA LEU A 91 4.88 17.78 4.41
C LEU A 91 6.12 17.26 5.12
N THR A 92 6.09 16.04 5.65
CA THR A 92 7.25 15.42 6.32
C THR A 92 8.42 15.25 5.34
N PHE A 93 8.19 14.68 4.16
CA PHE A 93 9.23 14.52 3.15
C PHE A 93 9.76 15.86 2.63
N SER A 94 8.88 16.85 2.47
CA SER A 94 9.28 18.21 2.09
C SER A 94 10.19 18.84 3.14
N ASP A 95 9.90 18.65 4.43
CA ASP A 95 10.76 19.13 5.52
C ASP A 95 12.15 18.47 5.44
N TYR A 96 12.22 17.14 5.38
CA TYR A 96 13.50 16.43 5.27
C TYR A 96 14.31 16.84 4.03
N TRP A 97 13.66 17.05 2.88
CA TRP A 97 14.35 17.43 1.65
C TRP A 97 14.95 18.85 1.72
N THR A 98 14.33 19.76 2.48
CA THR A 98 14.71 21.18 2.52
C THR A 98 15.64 21.55 3.68
N ARG A 99 15.94 20.63 4.59
CA ARG A 99 16.80 20.90 5.77
C ARG A 99 18.24 21.28 5.44
N ASP A 100 18.83 20.65 4.43
CA ASP A 100 20.23 20.91 4.04
C ASP A 100 20.37 22.08 3.06
N TRP A 101 19.27 22.80 2.78
CA TRP A 101 19.22 23.78 1.71
C TRP A 101 19.84 25.14 2.09
N LEU A 102 19.89 25.45 3.38
CA LEU A 102 20.60 26.63 3.91
C LEU A 102 22.00 26.20 4.39
N PRO A 103 23.07 26.88 3.96
CA PRO A 103 24.39 26.66 4.55
C PRO A 103 24.31 27.02 6.03
N VAL A 104 24.51 26.05 6.92
CA VAL A 104 24.75 26.32 8.33
C VAL A 104 26.11 27.01 8.42
N GLY A 105 26.10 28.33 8.37
CA GLY A 105 27.30 29.16 8.45
C GLY A 105 27.95 29.01 9.82
N PHE A 106 29.06 28.28 9.84
CA PHE A 106 30.16 28.43 10.80
C PHE A 106 31.46 28.48 10.01
#